data_AF-A0AAF1BCY9-F1
#
_entry.id   AF-A0AAF1BCY9-F1
#
_cell.length_a   1.000
_cell.length_b   1.000
_cell.length_c   1.000
_cell.angle_alpha   90.00
_cell.angle_beta   90.00
_cell.angle_gamma   90.00
#
_symmetry.space_group_name_H-M   'P 1'
#
loop_
_entity.id
_entity.type
_entity.pdbx_description
1 polymer ?
#
loop_
_entity_poly.entity_id
_entity_poly.type
_entity_poly.pdbx_seq_one_letter_code
_entity_poly.pdbx_strand_id
1 'polypeptide(L)'
;MSGQKRKRDDPIEAIVLSTAPDKPPTHWEQMVVYLNNPIDVEQGHQIEGSVTLTPNQEEDGPNVHIRLEYKSGHRSFVREAVMR
;
A
#
# COMPACT_ATOMS: atom_id res chain seq x y z
N MET A 1 -11.41 32.96 -43.51
CA MET A 1 -10.77 33.24 -42.21
C MET A 1 -10.55 31.91 -41.51
N SER A 2 -9.29 31.48 -41.39
CA SER A 2 -8.92 30.16 -40.88
C SER A 2 -8.96 30.17 -39.34
N GLY A 3 -9.88 29.41 -38.75
CA GLY A 3 -9.89 29.16 -37.31
C GLY A 3 -8.86 28.09 -36.96
N GLN A 4 -7.68 28.52 -36.49
CA GLN A 4 -6.68 27.60 -35.96
C GLN A 4 -7.21 26.96 -34.65
N LYS A 5 -7.62 25.69 -34.76
CA LYS A 5 -7.78 24.79 -33.62
C LYS A 5 -6.44 24.70 -32.90
N ARG A 6 -6.33 25.24 -31.68
CA ARG A 6 -5.16 25.02 -30.82
C ARG A 6 -5.12 23.54 -30.43
N LYS A 7 -4.19 22.81 -31.02
CA LYS A 7 -3.82 21.45 -30.62
C LYS A 7 -3.06 21.59 -29.29
N ARG A 8 -3.61 21.09 -28.18
CA ARG A 8 -2.85 20.97 -26.92
C ARG A 8 -1.90 19.79 -27.09
N ASP A 9 -0.67 20.09 -27.51
CA ASP A 9 0.41 19.12 -27.66
C ASP A 9 1.27 19.09 -26.38
N ASP A 10 0.70 18.65 -25.26
CA ASP A 10 1.47 18.15 -24.12
C ASP A 10 0.67 17.04 -23.43
N PRO A 11 1.24 15.83 -23.21
CA PRO A 11 0.66 14.90 -22.27
C PRO A 11 0.68 15.61 -20.91
N ILE A 12 -0.48 15.76 -20.28
CA ILE A 12 -0.54 16.23 -18.90
C ILE A 12 0.25 15.21 -18.09
N GLU A 13 1.48 15.55 -17.72
CA GLU A 13 2.24 14.79 -16.75
C GLU A 13 1.35 14.70 -15.51
N ALA A 14 1.01 13.47 -15.12
CA ALA A 14 0.02 13.26 -14.07
C ALA A 14 0.54 13.89 -12.78
N ILE A 15 -0.27 14.74 -12.15
CA ILE A 15 0.04 15.25 -10.81
C ILE A 15 -0.08 14.08 -9.84
N VAL A 16 1.02 13.69 -9.21
CA VAL A 16 1.09 12.58 -8.26
C VAL A 16 1.21 13.11 -6.84
N LEU A 17 0.25 12.75 -5.98
CA LEU A 17 0.35 12.87 -4.53
C LEU A 17 0.82 11.54 -3.96
N SER A 18 1.96 11.54 -3.26
CA SER A 18 2.57 10.34 -2.68
C SER A 18 2.65 10.45 -1.17
N THR A 19 2.37 9.33 -0.49
CA THR A 19 2.59 9.13 0.95
C THR A 19 3.77 8.19 1.22
N ALA A 20 4.58 7.91 0.20
CA ALA A 20 5.72 7.00 0.30
C ALA A 20 6.77 7.53 1.31
N PRO A 21 7.44 6.64 2.06
CA PRO A 21 8.35 7.04 3.13
C PRO A 21 9.63 7.75 2.62
N ASP A 22 9.97 7.61 1.34
CA ASP A 22 11.10 8.27 0.68
C ASP A 22 10.75 9.67 0.11
N LYS A 23 9.51 10.12 0.28
CA LYS A 23 8.99 11.41 -0.18
C LYS A 23 8.74 12.35 1.00
N PRO A 24 8.54 13.67 0.75
CA PRO A 24 8.21 14.60 1.82
C PRO A 24 7.00 14.12 2.64
N PRO A 25 7.02 14.26 3.98
CA PRO A 25 5.99 13.73 4.85
C PRO A 25 4.64 14.40 4.57
N THR A 26 3.58 13.62 4.73
CA THR A 26 2.19 14.09 4.68
C THR A 26 1.51 13.81 6.02
N HIS A 27 0.38 14.48 6.28
CA HIS A 27 -0.41 14.23 7.50
C HIS A 27 -1.01 12.81 7.59
N TRP A 28 -1.02 12.04 6.49
CA TRP A 28 -1.49 10.64 6.49
C TRP A 28 -0.47 9.65 7.05
N GLU A 29 0.80 10.04 7.14
CA GLU A 29 1.89 9.13 7.54
C GLU A 29 1.87 7.80 6.73
N GLN A 30 2.13 6.66 7.39
CA GLN A 30 2.10 5.32 6.81
C GLN A 30 1.41 4.32 7.74
N MET A 31 0.78 3.29 7.16
CA MET A 31 0.24 2.16 7.90
C MET A 31 1.31 1.08 8.09
N VAL A 32 1.62 0.73 9.34
CA VAL A 32 2.60 -0.31 9.68
C VAL A 32 1.87 -1.56 10.19
N VAL A 33 2.08 -2.70 9.51
CA VAL A 33 1.56 -4.01 9.95
C VAL A 33 2.71 -4.81 10.56
N TYR A 34 2.72 -4.91 11.89
CA TYR A 34 3.71 -5.72 12.60
C TYR A 34 3.42 -7.22 12.44
N LEU A 35 4.50 -7.99 12.23
CA LEU A 35 4.47 -9.45 12.22
C LEU A 35 4.27 -9.99 13.63
N ASN A 36 3.69 -11.20 13.75
CA ASN A 36 3.48 -11.83 15.05
C ASN A 36 4.79 -12.08 15.81
N ASN A 37 5.84 -12.45 15.09
CA ASN A 37 7.19 -12.62 15.61
C ASN A 37 8.17 -11.99 14.61
N PRO A 38 9.31 -11.46 15.07
CA PRO A 38 10.42 -11.12 14.18
C PRO A 38 10.80 -12.32 13.33
N ILE A 39 11.21 -12.05 12.10
CA ILE A 39 11.78 -13.06 11.21
C ILE A 39 13.21 -12.65 10.89
N ASP A 40 14.12 -13.61 10.97
CA ASP A 40 15.49 -13.40 10.53
C ASP A 40 15.52 -13.31 9.00
N VAL A 41 16.25 -12.33 8.49
CA VAL A 41 16.40 -12.09 7.05
C VAL A 41 17.86 -11.78 6.75
N GLU A 42 18.30 -12.21 5.57
CA GLU A 42 19.62 -11.91 5.02
C GLU A 42 19.48 -11.13 3.70
N GLN A 43 20.58 -10.54 3.23
CA GLN A 43 20.58 -9.84 1.95
C GLN A 43 20.25 -10.82 0.81
N GLY A 44 19.28 -10.45 -0.03
CA GLY A 44 18.79 -11.30 -1.12
C GLY A 44 17.72 -12.31 -0.70
N HIS A 45 17.34 -12.36 0.58
CA HIS A 45 16.26 -13.22 1.06
C HIS A 45 14.92 -12.81 0.45
N GLN A 46 14.26 -13.74 -0.24
CA GLN A 46 12.98 -13.47 -0.88
C GLN A 46 11.83 -13.64 0.11
N ILE A 47 11.02 -12.59 0.21
CA ILE A 47 9.72 -12.62 0.89
C ILE A 47 8.66 -12.38 -0.18
N GLU A 48 7.73 -13.31 -0.30
CA GLU A 48 6.67 -13.28 -1.30
C GLU A 48 5.32 -13.53 -0.64
N GLY A 49 4.25 -12.97 -1.20
CA GLY A 49 2.95 -13.05 -0.54
C GLY A 49 1.90 -12.14 -1.14
N SER A 50 0.84 -11.94 -0.38
CA SER A 50 -0.29 -11.08 -0.71
C SER A 50 -0.75 -10.30 0.51
N VAL A 51 -1.31 -9.12 0.25
CA VAL A 51 -2.03 -8.31 1.23
C VAL A 51 -3.44 -8.10 0.69
N THR A 52 -4.44 -8.45 1.50
CA THR A 52 -5.85 -8.22 1.19
C THR A 52 -6.42 -7.22 2.18
N LEU A 53 -7.06 -6.17 1.66
CA LEU A 53 -7.74 -5.13 2.42
C LEU A 53 -9.25 -5.29 2.23
N THR A 54 -9.98 -5.58 3.31
CA THR A 54 -11.43 -5.79 3.28
C THR A 54 -12.11 -4.74 4.16
N PRO A 55 -12.94 -3.84 3.59
CA PRO A 55 -13.81 -2.98 4.38
C PRO A 55 -14.76 -3.83 5.22
N ASN A 56 -14.90 -3.51 6.49
CA ASN A 56 -15.88 -4.14 7.39
C ASN A 56 -16.71 -3.05 8.07
N GLN A 57 -18.02 -3.26 8.12
CA GLN A 57 -18.91 -2.42 8.92
C GLN A 57 -19.16 -3.13 10.24
N GLU A 58 -18.54 -2.63 11.30
CA GLU A 58 -18.87 -3.02 12.68
C GLU A 58 -19.71 -1.92 13.33
N GLU A 59 -20.23 -2.19 14.54
CA GLU A 59 -21.10 -1.28 15.29
C GLU A 59 -20.41 0.08 15.56
N ASP A 60 -19.07 0.09 15.67
CA ASP A 60 -18.26 1.27 15.98
C ASP A 60 -17.76 2.07 14.76
N GLY A 61 -18.06 1.64 13.52
CA GLY A 61 -17.70 2.37 12.29
C GLY A 61 -17.03 1.52 11.19
N PRO A 62 -16.62 2.14 10.07
CA PRO A 62 -15.94 1.44 8.98
C PRO A 62 -14.51 1.08 9.38
N ASN A 63 -14.30 -0.19 9.68
CA ASN A 63 -12.97 -0.74 9.94
C ASN A 63 -12.39 -1.32 8.64
N VAL A 64 -11.07 -1.48 8.58
CA VAL A 64 -10.41 -2.21 7.50
C VAL A 64 -9.74 -3.45 8.08
N HIS A 65 -10.21 -4.62 7.66
CA HIS A 65 -9.50 -5.86 7.91
C HIS A 65 -8.35 -5.99 6.94
N ILE A 66 -7.18 -6.30 7.48
CA ILE A 66 -5.94 -6.47 6.73
C ILE A 66 -5.49 -7.90 6.95
N ARG A 67 -5.41 -8.64 5.84
CA ARG A 67 -4.89 -10.00 5.84
C ARG A 67 -3.60 -10.06 5.04
N LEU A 68 -2.50 -10.32 5.72
CA LEU A 68 -1.16 -10.47 5.13
C LEU A 68 -0.80 -11.96 5.14
N GLU A 69 -0.65 -12.54 3.96
CA GLU A 69 -0.08 -13.88 3.77
C GLU A 69 1.29 -13.75 3.15
N TYR A 70 2.29 -14.44 3.69
CA TYR A 70 3.61 -14.40 3.10
C TYR A 70 4.39 -15.67 3.39
N LYS A 71 5.38 -15.92 2.53
CA LYS A 71 6.37 -16.97 2.66
C LYS A 71 7.74 -16.35 2.84
N SER A 72 8.52 -16.96 3.72
CA SER A 72 9.92 -16.63 3.96
C SER A 72 10.67 -17.94 4.07
N GLY A 73 11.51 -18.23 3.07
CA GLY A 73 12.09 -19.56 2.88
C GLY A 73 11.00 -20.63 2.75
N HIS A 74 11.05 -21.66 3.61
CA HIS A 74 10.12 -22.80 3.57
C HIS A 74 8.91 -22.62 4.50
N ARG A 75 8.79 -21.45 5.14
CA ARG A 75 7.75 -21.17 6.13
C ARG A 75 6.70 -20.25 5.54
N SER A 76 5.43 -20.59 5.76
CA SER A 76 4.29 -19.74 5.42
C SER A 76 3.73 -19.11 6.70
N PHE A 77 3.27 -17.87 6.58
CA PHE A 77 2.79 -17.06 7.68
C PHE A 77 1.50 -16.35 7.28
N VAL A 78 0.63 -16.15 8.26
CA VAL A 78 -0.58 -15.33 8.12
C VAL A 78 -0.62 -14.33 9.28
N ARG A 79 -0.90 -13.07 8.96
CA ARG A 79 -1.16 -12.01 9.93
C ARG A 79 -2.51 -11.36 9.61
N GLU A 80 -3.39 -11.40 10.60
CA GLU A 80 -4.65 -10.66 10.60
C GLU A 80 -4.48 -9.39 11.45
N ALA A 81 -4.94 -8.26 10.94
CA ALA A 81 -5.00 -7.00 11.67
C ALA A 81 -6.29 -6.24 11.32
N VAL A 82 -6.70 -5.35 12.21
CA VAL A 82 -7.85 -4.46 11.99
C VAL A 82 -7.36 -3.03 12.21
N MET A 83 -7.56 -2.19 11.20
CA MET A 83 -7.46 -0.74 11.35
C MET A 83 -8.83 -0.21 11.79
N ARG A 84 -8.86 0.48 12.91
CA ARG A 84 -10.03 1.11 13.52
C ARG A 84 -9.83 2.63 13.54
#